data_AF-A0ABD3N7A7-F1
#
_entry.id   AF-A0ABD3N7A7-F1
#
_cell.length_a   1.000
_cell.length_b   1.000
_cell.length_c   1.000
_cell.angle_alpha   90.00
_cell.angle_beta   90.00
_cell.angle_gamma   90.00
#
_symmetry.space_group_name_H-M   'P 1'
#
loop_
_entity.id
_entity.type
_entity.pdbx_description
1 polymer ?
#
loop_
_entity_poly.entity_id
_entity_poly.type
_entity_poly.pdbx_seq_one_letter_code
_entity_poly.pdbx_strand_id
1 'polypeptide(L)'
;MAKLSLLLLAAIVAISSAFVPAAQTATRVNQVSFAPKIEETTTSTTLFMAEDMTWEGEYPPSKVLGPIMSKMPSSTLAIASMFFLGVCIYSCVQSGLLLREPGAVENGSWVKWYYIVEGFGGPLAWGTHVASWIQRKNGM
;
A
#
# COMPACT_ATOMS: atom_id res chain seq x y z
N MET A 1 -8.88 28.55 12.79
CA MET A 1 -7.57 27.86 12.72
C MET A 1 -7.50 26.57 13.56
N ALA A 2 -8.03 26.53 14.79
CA ALA A 2 -8.00 25.32 15.64
C ALA A 2 -8.68 24.07 15.04
N LYS A 3 -9.80 24.24 14.30
CA LYS A 3 -10.54 23.11 13.68
C LYS A 3 -9.73 22.38 12.58
N LEU A 4 -9.03 23.14 11.73
CA LEU A 4 -8.14 22.60 10.70
C LEU A 4 -6.89 21.94 11.32
N SER A 5 -6.39 22.50 12.43
CA SER A 5 -5.24 21.94 13.15
C SER A 5 -5.57 20.57 13.75
N LEU A 6 -6.77 20.40 14.32
CA LEU A 6 -7.25 19.11 14.84
C LEU A 6 -7.42 18.06 13.74
N LEU A 7 -7.94 18.44 12.58
CA LEU A 7 -8.07 17.53 11.43
C LEU A 7 -6.71 17.10 10.89
N LEU A 8 -5.76 18.02 10.78
CA LEU A 8 -4.37 17.72 10.41
C LEU A 8 -3.70 16.78 11.41
N LEU A 9 -3.90 17.01 12.70
CA LEU A 9 -3.34 16.15 13.75
C LEU A 9 -3.94 14.74 13.68
N ALA A 10 -5.26 14.63 13.51
CA ALA A 10 -5.94 13.35 13.36
C ALA A 10 -5.48 12.58 12.11
N ALA A 11 -5.29 13.28 10.99
CA ALA A 11 -4.76 12.69 9.76
C ALA A 11 -3.33 12.17 9.97
N ILE A 12 -2.45 12.95 10.62
CA ILE A 12 -1.08 12.53 10.92
C ILE A 12 -1.08 11.29 11.84
N VAL A 13 -1.91 11.26 12.88
CA VAL A 13 -2.02 10.11 13.80
C VAL A 13 -2.53 8.87 13.07
N ALA A 14 -3.56 9.01 12.24
CA ALA A 14 -4.11 7.90 11.46
C ALA A 14 -3.08 7.33 10.48
N ILE A 15 -2.39 8.19 9.73
CA ILE A 15 -1.33 7.79 8.80
C ILE A 15 -0.19 7.11 9.56
N SER A 16 0.25 7.68 10.68
CA SER A 16 1.38 7.16 11.47
C SER A 16 1.10 5.80 12.13
N SER A 17 -0.16 5.50 12.48
CA SER A 17 -0.55 4.22 13.10
C SER A 17 -0.25 2.99 12.21
N ALA A 18 -0.18 3.19 10.90
CA ALA A 18 0.23 2.16 9.95
C ALA A 18 1.75 1.86 9.95
N PHE A 19 2.56 2.70 10.60
CA PHE A 19 4.03 2.60 10.62
C PHE A 19 4.61 2.26 12.00
N VAL A 20 3.80 2.26 13.06
CA VAL A 20 4.27 1.85 14.39
C VAL A 20 4.59 0.35 14.37
N PRO A 21 5.77 -0.09 14.86
CA PRO A 21 6.07 -1.51 15.02
C PRO A 21 4.97 -2.15 15.86
N ALA A 22 4.37 -3.24 15.38
CA ALA A 22 3.56 -4.07 16.25
C ALA A 22 4.51 -4.56 17.35
N ALA A 23 4.34 -4.05 18.57
CA ALA A 23 5.05 -4.60 19.72
C ALA A 23 4.76 -6.10 19.72
N GLN A 24 5.79 -6.89 19.43
CA GLN A 24 5.70 -8.34 19.43
C GLN A 24 5.54 -8.75 20.90
N THR A 25 4.30 -8.72 21.41
CA THR A 25 3.97 -9.48 22.60
C THR A 25 4.09 -10.93 22.18
N ALA A 26 5.26 -11.51 22.50
CA ALA A 26 5.63 -12.87 22.18
C ALA A 26 4.73 -13.86 22.93
N THR A 27 3.52 -14.11 22.40
CA THR A 27 2.74 -15.27 22.80
C THR A 27 3.21 -16.44 21.96
N ARG A 28 4.30 -17.07 22.39
CA ARG A 28 4.84 -18.29 21.80
C ARG A 28 3.89 -19.45 22.11
N VAL A 29 2.80 -19.58 21.35
CA VAL A 29 1.92 -20.76 21.44
C VAL A 29 2.53 -21.85 20.56
N ASN A 30 3.23 -22.76 21.22
CA ASN A 30 3.83 -23.94 20.64
C ASN A 30 2.71 -24.96 20.32
N GLN A 31 2.03 -24.82 19.18
CA GLN A 31 1.12 -25.86 18.68
C GLN A 31 1.88 -26.81 17.75
N VAL A 32 2.53 -27.80 18.35
CA VAL A 32 2.89 -29.04 17.66
C VAL A 32 1.61 -29.86 17.49
N SER A 33 1.06 -29.87 16.28
CA SER A 33 0.07 -30.86 15.86
C SER A 33 0.76 -31.82 14.88
N PHE A 34 1.05 -33.03 15.35
CA PHE A 34 1.49 -34.13 14.51
C PHE A 34 0.29 -34.60 13.66
N ALA A 35 0.34 -34.41 12.35
CA ALA A 35 -0.52 -35.09 11.38
C ALA A 35 0.35 -36.03 10.51
N PRO A 36 -0.09 -37.26 10.21
CA PRO A 36 0.72 -38.20 9.44
C PRO A 36 0.81 -37.76 7.98
N LYS A 37 2.02 -37.74 7.43
CA LYS A 37 2.30 -37.47 6.02
C LYS A 37 1.90 -38.69 5.19
N ILE A 38 0.83 -38.58 4.40
CA ILE A 38 0.54 -39.51 3.30
C ILE A 38 1.26 -38.95 2.06
N GLU A 39 2.21 -39.71 1.52
CA GLU A 39 2.96 -39.34 0.32
C GLU A 39 2.15 -39.64 -0.93
N GLU A 40 1.35 -38.68 -1.40
CA GLU A 40 0.86 -38.71 -2.78
C GLU A 40 1.91 -38.11 -3.71
N THR A 41 2.69 -39.00 -4.34
CA THR A 41 3.49 -38.66 -5.53
C THR A 41 2.53 -38.48 -6.70
N THR A 42 1.96 -37.29 -6.83
CA THR A 42 1.21 -36.89 -8.03
C THR A 42 2.09 -35.94 -8.82
N THR A 43 2.73 -36.48 -9.86
CA THR A 43 3.39 -35.70 -10.90
C THR A 43 2.33 -34.86 -11.60
N SER A 44 2.04 -33.66 -11.07
CA SER A 44 1.11 -32.73 -11.66
C SER A 44 1.80 -31.99 -12.81
N THR A 45 1.40 -32.33 -14.03
CA THR A 45 1.44 -31.43 -15.19
C THR A 45 1.12 -30.01 -14.73
N THR A 46 2.05 -29.07 -14.95
CA THR A 46 1.88 -27.63 -14.69
C THR A 46 0.86 -27.04 -15.64
N LEU A 47 -0.41 -27.37 -15.41
CA LEU A 47 -1.53 -26.59 -15.89
C LEU A 47 -1.50 -25.28 -15.09
N PHE A 48 -1.64 -24.13 -15.75
CA PHE A 48 -1.77 -22.81 -15.12
C PHE A 48 -3.07 -22.75 -14.30
N MET A 49 -3.13 -23.51 -13.20
CA MET A 49 -4.08 -23.27 -12.14
C MET A 49 -3.77 -21.87 -11.64
N ALA A 50 -4.72 -20.95 -11.79
CA ALA A 50 -4.66 -19.68 -11.08
C ALA A 50 -4.38 -20.02 -9.62
N GLU A 51 -3.26 -19.52 -9.09
CA GLU A 51 -2.90 -19.75 -7.70
C GLU A 51 -4.09 -19.31 -6.84
N ASP A 52 -4.54 -20.18 -5.92
CA ASP A 52 -5.69 -19.90 -5.08
C ASP A 52 -5.43 -18.64 -4.24
N MET A 53 -6.28 -17.63 -4.38
CA MET A 53 -6.17 -16.34 -3.68
C MET A 53 -7.11 -16.22 -2.48
N THR A 54 -7.87 -17.28 -2.18
CA THR A 54 -8.71 -17.32 -0.98
C THR A 54 -7.83 -17.30 0.28
N TRP A 55 -8.35 -16.67 1.33
CA TRP A 55 -7.68 -16.59 2.62
C TRP A 55 -8.71 -16.50 3.75
N GLU A 56 -8.32 -17.00 4.91
CA GLU A 56 -9.12 -17.00 6.13
C GLU A 56 -8.39 -16.22 7.23
N GLY A 57 -9.12 -15.57 8.14
CA GLY A 57 -8.56 -14.83 9.29
C GLY A 57 -8.68 -13.31 9.18
N GLU A 58 -7.73 -12.56 9.77
CA GLU A 58 -7.76 -11.08 9.80
C GLU A 58 -6.99 -10.36 8.68
N TYR A 59 -5.96 -10.98 8.11
CA TYR A 59 -5.14 -10.38 7.05
C TYR A 59 -4.79 -11.41 5.95
N PRO A 60 -4.68 -10.98 4.68
CA PRO A 60 -4.36 -11.88 3.59
C PRO A 60 -2.87 -12.27 3.58
N PRO A 61 -2.52 -13.42 2.99
CA PRO A 61 -1.13 -13.82 2.79
C PRO A 61 -0.44 -12.94 1.74
N SER A 62 0.87 -12.78 1.83
CA SER A 62 1.68 -11.91 0.94
C SER A 62 1.51 -12.19 -0.55
N LYS A 63 1.11 -13.40 -0.96
CA LYS A 63 0.88 -13.76 -2.38
C LYS A 63 -0.15 -12.88 -3.10
N VAL A 64 -1.12 -12.31 -2.38
CA VAL A 64 -2.12 -11.40 -2.98
C VAL A 64 -1.50 -10.09 -3.50
N LEU A 65 -0.28 -9.77 -3.06
CA LEU A 65 0.48 -8.60 -3.52
C LEU A 65 1.17 -8.83 -4.87
N GLY A 66 1.07 -10.03 -5.43
CA GLY A 66 1.74 -10.41 -6.66
C GLY A 66 3.24 -10.67 -6.46
N PRO A 67 3.97 -10.99 -7.55
CA PRO A 67 5.29 -11.59 -7.47
C PRO A 67 6.39 -10.65 -6.93
N ILE A 68 6.18 -9.33 -6.99
CA ILE A 68 7.18 -8.31 -6.64
C ILE A 68 6.96 -7.82 -5.20
N MET A 69 5.79 -7.26 -4.91
CA MET A 69 5.50 -6.65 -3.61
C MET A 69 5.43 -7.68 -2.48
N SER A 70 5.10 -8.95 -2.78
CA SER A 70 5.16 -10.06 -1.81
C SER A 70 6.55 -10.32 -1.23
N LYS A 71 7.61 -9.85 -1.89
CA LYS A 71 9.00 -10.00 -1.44
C LYS A 71 9.59 -8.74 -0.83
N MET A 72 8.86 -7.62 -0.87
CA MET A 72 9.34 -6.35 -0.34
C MET A 72 9.02 -6.26 1.16
N PRO A 73 9.96 -5.76 1.99
CA PRO A 73 9.68 -5.55 3.40
C PRO A 73 8.67 -4.42 3.60
N SER A 74 7.93 -4.47 4.70
CA SER A 74 6.86 -3.50 4.97
C SER A 74 7.37 -2.06 4.96
N SER A 75 8.50 -1.79 5.61
CA SER A 75 9.10 -0.46 5.70
C SER A 75 9.40 0.18 4.33
N THR A 76 9.88 -0.60 3.35
CA THR A 76 10.16 -0.10 2.00
C THR A 76 8.87 0.31 1.29
N LEU A 77 7.81 -0.50 1.38
CA LEU A 77 6.50 -0.18 0.79
C LEU A 77 5.87 1.05 1.48
N ALA A 78 6.08 1.18 2.78
CA ALA A 78 5.65 2.33 3.57
C ALA A 78 6.32 3.63 3.10
N ILE A 79 7.63 3.63 2.89
CA ILE A 79 8.38 4.79 2.38
C ILE A 79 7.94 5.12 0.95
N ALA A 80 7.77 4.10 0.09
CA ALA A 80 7.27 4.29 -1.26
C ALA A 80 5.88 4.94 -1.29
N SER A 81 4.98 4.52 -0.40
CA SER A 81 3.66 5.12 -0.25
C SER A 81 3.72 6.62 0.07
N MET A 82 4.56 7.01 1.02
CA MET A 82 4.75 8.41 1.38
C MET A 82 5.35 9.23 0.22
N PHE A 83 6.28 8.65 -0.54
CA PHE A 83 6.84 9.28 -1.73
C PHE A 83 5.76 9.53 -2.79
N PHE A 84 4.96 8.52 -3.14
CA PHE A 84 3.88 8.66 -4.12
C PHE A 84 2.80 9.65 -3.65
N LEU A 85 2.48 9.67 -2.35
CA LEU A 85 1.55 10.64 -1.79
C LEU A 85 2.09 12.06 -1.91
N GLY A 86 3.37 12.27 -1.59
CA GLY A 86 4.03 13.58 -1.71
C GLY A 86 4.02 14.11 -3.14
N VAL A 87 4.34 13.24 -4.12
CA VAL A 87 4.28 13.57 -5.55
C VAL A 87 2.86 13.92 -5.99
N CYS A 88 1.86 13.15 -5.57
CA CYS A 88 0.46 13.43 -5.88
C CYS A 88 0.00 14.78 -5.30
N ILE A 89 0.33 15.07 -4.04
CA ILE A 89 0.00 16.35 -3.39
C ILE A 89 0.66 17.51 -4.14
N TYR A 90 1.94 17.38 -4.48
CA TYR A 90 2.67 18.39 -5.24
C TYR A 90 1.98 18.71 -6.57
N SER A 91 1.65 17.67 -7.35
CA SER A 91 0.95 17.83 -8.62
C SER A 91 -0.40 18.53 -8.47
N CYS A 92 -1.22 18.11 -7.50
CA CYS A 92 -2.53 18.72 -7.24
C CYS A 92 -2.40 20.21 -6.89
N VAL A 93 -1.42 20.56 -6.04
CA VAL A 93 -1.17 21.94 -5.64
C VAL A 93 -0.71 22.76 -6.85
N GLN A 94 0.25 22.28 -7.63
CA GLN A 94 0.78 23.01 -8.79
C GLN A 94 -0.27 23.19 -9.88
N SER A 95 -1.05 22.14 -10.18
CA SER A 95 -2.18 22.24 -11.12
C SER A 95 -3.21 23.26 -10.63
N GLY A 96 -3.48 23.30 -9.32
CA GLY A 96 -4.34 24.30 -8.69
C GLY A 96 -3.82 25.74 -8.79
N LEU A 97 -2.49 25.94 -8.84
CA LEU A 97 -1.89 27.25 -9.08
C LEU A 97 -1.99 27.66 -10.55
N LEU A 98 -1.73 26.74 -11.49
CA LEU A 98 -1.87 27.00 -12.92
C LEU A 98 -3.31 27.36 -13.32
N LEU A 99 -4.31 26.78 -12.66
CA LEU A 99 -5.72 27.14 -12.86
C LEU A 99 -6.02 28.62 -12.53
N ARG A 100 -5.16 29.30 -11.77
CA ARG A 100 -5.31 30.72 -11.39
C ARG A 100 -4.57 31.66 -12.33
N GLU A 101 -3.77 31.14 -13.25
CA GLU A 101 -3.05 31.97 -14.20
C GLU A 101 -4.02 32.58 -15.23
N PRO A 102 -3.93 33.89 -15.50
CA PRO A 102 -4.81 34.54 -16.47
C PRO A 102 -4.69 33.91 -17.86
N GLY A 103 -5.83 33.51 -18.45
CA GLY A 103 -5.87 32.91 -19.77
C GLY A 103 -5.56 31.41 -19.81
N ALA A 104 -5.14 30.80 -18.69
CA ALA A 104 -4.68 29.41 -18.68
C ALA A 104 -5.84 28.40 -18.79
N VAL A 105 -7.02 28.73 -18.28
CA VAL A 105 -8.21 27.87 -18.36
C VAL A 105 -8.78 27.89 -19.78
N GLU A 106 -8.81 29.08 -20.39
CA GLU A 106 -9.41 29.35 -21.70
C GLU A 106 -8.67 28.63 -22.83
N ASN A 107 -7.34 28.54 -22.75
CA ASN A 107 -6.51 27.86 -23.73
C ASN A 107 -6.08 26.44 -23.30
N GLY A 108 -6.46 26.00 -22.09
CA GLY A 108 -6.09 24.71 -21.53
C GLY A 108 -4.61 24.57 -21.14
N SER A 109 -3.83 25.66 -21.10
CA SER A 109 -2.39 25.61 -20.82
C SER A 109 -2.07 25.17 -19.39
N TRP A 110 -3.06 25.19 -18.49
CA TRP A 110 -2.93 24.66 -17.13
C TRP A 110 -2.75 23.14 -17.08
N VAL A 111 -3.18 22.42 -18.12
CA VAL A 111 -3.04 20.97 -18.20
C VAL A 111 -1.61 20.61 -18.58
N LYS A 112 -0.88 20.05 -17.63
CA LYS A 112 0.48 19.54 -17.85
C LYS A 112 0.50 18.02 -17.71
N TRP A 113 1.02 17.34 -18.73
CA TRP A 113 1.06 15.87 -18.76
C TRP A 113 1.80 15.30 -17.54
N TYR A 114 2.88 15.95 -17.08
CA TYR A 114 3.65 15.49 -15.94
C TYR A 114 2.86 15.60 -14.64
N TYR A 115 2.09 16.68 -14.43
CA TYR A 115 1.18 16.76 -13.30
C TYR A 115 0.07 15.69 -13.36
N ILE A 116 -0.42 15.33 -14.55
CA ILE A 116 -1.37 14.21 -14.67
C ILE A 116 -0.70 12.88 -14.23
N VAL A 117 0.51 12.60 -14.72
CA VAL A 117 1.27 11.39 -14.37
C VAL A 117 1.56 11.34 -12.87
N GLU A 118 2.02 12.44 -12.30
CA GLU A 118 2.27 12.57 -10.85
C GLU A 118 0.98 12.42 -10.03
N GLY A 119 -0.17 12.86 -10.56
CA GLY A 119 -1.49 12.68 -9.94
C GLY A 119 -1.90 11.20 -9.82
N PHE A 120 -1.46 10.33 -10.74
CA PHE A 120 -1.61 8.89 -10.58
C PHE A 120 -0.77 8.30 -9.42
N GLY A 121 0.08 9.11 -8.80
CA GLY A 121 0.71 8.78 -7.52
C GLY A 121 -0.30 8.53 -6.39
N GLY A 122 -1.50 9.12 -6.42
CA GLY A 122 -2.51 8.92 -5.39
C GLY A 122 -2.94 7.44 -5.22
N PRO A 123 -3.44 6.79 -6.28
CA PRO A 123 -3.72 5.35 -6.27
C PRO A 123 -2.51 4.48 -5.89
N LEU A 124 -1.30 4.82 -6.36
CA LEU A 124 -0.07 4.10 -6.01
C LEU A 124 0.28 4.24 -4.53
N ALA A 125 0.10 5.43 -3.96
CA ALA A 125 0.30 5.69 -2.54
C ALA A 125 -0.62 4.82 -1.68
N TRP A 126 -1.90 4.75 -2.05
CA TRP A 126 -2.87 3.90 -1.36
C TRP A 126 -2.51 2.42 -1.50
N GLY A 127 -2.22 1.94 -2.72
CA GLY A 127 -1.88 0.54 -2.97
C GLY A 127 -0.64 0.09 -2.20
N THR A 128 0.42 0.90 -2.20
CA THR A 128 1.66 0.60 -1.47
C THR A 128 1.51 0.74 0.04
N HIS A 129 0.62 1.63 0.53
CA HIS A 129 0.26 1.69 1.94
C HIS A 129 -0.43 0.39 2.42
N VAL A 130 -1.43 -0.06 1.65
CA VAL A 130 -2.13 -1.32 1.95
C VAL A 130 -1.16 -2.50 1.87
N ALA A 131 -0.29 -2.53 0.87
CA ALA A 131 0.74 -3.57 0.75
C ALA A 131 1.72 -3.57 1.94
N SER A 132 2.14 -2.39 2.41
CA SER A 132 2.95 -2.25 3.63
C SER A 132 2.24 -2.83 4.86
N TRP A 133 0.94 -2.57 5.01
CA TRP A 133 0.14 -3.13 6.10
C TRP A 133 0.07 -4.67 6.03
N ILE A 134 -0.18 -5.23 4.84
CA ILE A 134 -0.20 -6.68 4.60
C ILE A 134 1.15 -7.30 4.98
N GLN A 135 2.25 -6.73 4.51
CA GLN A 135 3.60 -7.25 4.81
C GLN A 135 3.91 -7.18 6.30
N ARG A 136 3.55 -6.08 6.97
CA ARG A 136 3.74 -5.94 8.42
C ARG A 136 2.98 -7.02 9.20
N LYS A 137 1.75 -7.35 8.77
CA LYS A 137 0.95 -8.42 9.38
C LYS A 137 1.53 -9.82 9.15
N ASN A 138 2.14 -10.04 7.98
CA ASN A 138 2.83 -11.28 7.62
C ASN A 138 4.26 -11.38 8.19
N GLY A 139 4.71 -10.41 9.01
CA GLY A 139 6.03 -10.43 9.65
C GLY A 139 7.20 -10.04 8.74
N MET A 140 6.92 -9.29 7.67
CA MET A 140 7.89 -8.78 6.69
C MET A 140 8.13 -7.27 6.81
#